data_AF-A0A956XW35-F1
#
_entry.id   AF-A0A956XW35-F1
#
_cell.length_a   1.000
_cell.length_b   1.000
_cell.length_c   1.000
_cell.angle_alpha   90.00
_cell.angle_beta   90.00
_cell.angle_gamma   90.00
#
_symmetry.space_group_name_H-M   'P 1'
#
loop_
_entity.id
_entity.type
_entity.pdbx_description
1 polymer ?
#
loop_
_entity_poly.entity_id
_entity_poly.type
_entity_poly.pdbx_seq_one_letter_code
_entity_poly.pdbx_strand_id
1 'polypeptide(L)' 'MILHIAAVSDWEEAQVVGEYRLDTLETEGFIHCSTPQQVLGPANEFYRGRSDLVLLVIDPAQL' A
#
# COMPACT_ATOMS: atom_id res chain seq x y z
N MET A 1 -3.72 0.31 13.61
CA MET A 1 -3.68 -0.38 12.31
C MET A 1 -3.92 0.63 11.19
N ILE A 2 -3.06 0.66 10.19
CA ILE A 2 -3.23 1.41 8.95
C ILE A 2 -3.14 0.45 7.77
N LEU A 3 -3.71 0.84 6.64
CA LEU A 3 -3.84 0.00 5.46
C LEU A 3 -3.15 0.64 4.27
N HIS A 4 -2.49 -0.16 3.45
CA HIS A 4 -1.91 0.27 2.19
C HIS A 4 -2.37 -0.66 1.06
N ILE A 5 -2.81 -0.07 -0.06
CA ILE A 5 -3.18 -0.81 -1.27
C ILE A 5 -1.91 -0.91 -2.12
N ALA A 6 -1.45 -2.13 -2.37
CA ALA A 6 -0.24 -2.41 -3.12
C ALA A 6 -0.56 -3.28 -4.35
N ALA A 7 0.25 -3.19 -5.40
CA ALA A 7 0.25 -4.22 -6.43
C ALA A 7 0.84 -5.52 -5.86
N VAL A 8 0.35 -6.67 -6.34
CA VAL A 8 0.88 -7.98 -5.97
C VAL A 8 2.39 -8.05 -6.27
N SER A 9 2.81 -7.56 -7.44
CA SER A 9 4.22 -7.56 -7.86
C SER A 9 5.12 -6.81 -6.88
N ASP A 10 4.72 -5.60 -6.48
CA ASP A 10 5.52 -4.74 -5.60
C ASP A 10 5.65 -5.37 -4.22
N TRP A 11 4.58 -6.04 -3.76
CA TRP A 11 4.61 -6.79 -2.50
C TRP A 11 5.48 -8.05 -2.58
N GLU A 12 5.44 -8.78 -3.69
CA GLU A 12 6.30 -9.95 -3.91
C GLU A 12 7.78 -9.55 -3.97
N GLU A 13 8.11 -8.48 -4.68
CA GLU A 13 9.47 -7.96 -4.75
C GLU A 13 9.98 -7.51 -3.38
N ALA A 14 9.17 -6.76 -2.63
CA ALA A 14 9.54 -6.32 -1.29
C ALA A 14 9.79 -7.46 -0.31
N GLN A 15 9.07 -8.59 -0.44
CA GLN A 15 9.34 -9.78 0.36
C GLN A 15 10.70 -10.41 0.02
N VAL A 16 11.16 -10.32 -1.24
CA VAL A 16 12.49 -10.80 -1.66
C VAL A 16 13.60 -9.86 -1.20
N VAL A 17 13.39 -8.55 -1.37
CA VAL A 17 14.37 -7.50 -1.01
C VAL A 17 14.45 -7.30 0.50
N GLY A 18 13.37 -7.55 1.23
CA GLY A 18 13.24 -7.31 2.67
C GLY A 18 12.87 -5.86 3.02
N GLU A 19 12.58 -5.01 2.04
CA GLU A 19 12.16 -3.63 2.23
C GLU A 19 11.05 -3.28 1.22
N TYR A 20 10.01 -2.59 1.70
CA TYR A 20 8.93 -2.07 0.85
C TYR A 20 9.20 -0.60 0.50
N ARG A 21 9.72 -0.36 -0.71
CA ARG A 21 9.94 1.00 -1.24
C ARG A 21 9.15 1.17 -2.53
N LEU A 22 8.33 2.21 -2.59
CA LEU A 22 7.56 2.59 -3.78
C LEU A 22 7.98 3.96 -4.30
N ASP A 23 7.64 4.23 -5.56
CA ASP A 23 7.87 5.50 -6.25
C ASP A 23 7.37 6.73 -5.47
N THR A 24 6.25 6.63 -4.73
CA THR A 24 5.72 7.74 -3.92
C THR A 24 6.63 8.10 -2.76
N LEU A 25 7.37 7.14 -2.19
CA LEU A 25 8.35 7.44 -1.14
C LEU A 25 9.51 8.27 -1.70
N GLU A 26 9.93 8.03 -2.94
CA GLU A 26 10.99 8.80 -3.59
C GLU A 26 10.52 10.16 -4.12
N THR A 27 9.30 10.22 -4.65
CA THR A 27 8.77 11.42 -5.30
C THR A 27 8.06 12.37 -4.34
N GLU A 28 7.35 11.86 -3.33
CA GLU A 28 6.56 12.65 -2.37
C GLU A 28 7.16 12.62 -0.94
N GLY A 29 8.04 11.67 -0.65
CA GLY A 29 8.67 11.51 0.67
C GLY A 29 7.85 10.69 1.67
N PHE A 30 6.71 10.10 1.25
CA PHE A 30 5.87 9.26 2.11
C PHE A 30 5.04 8.25 1.31
N ILE A 31 4.52 7.22 2.01
CA ILE A 31 3.63 6.20 1.44
C ILE A 31 2.18 6.49 1.85
N HIS A 32 1.28 6.56 0.88
CA HIS A 32 -0.15 6.75 1.11
C HIS A 32 -0.76 5.57 1.86
N CYS A 33 -1.26 5.83 3.06
CA CYS A 33 -1.97 4.87 3.88
C CYS A 33 -3.38 5.36 4.19
N SER A 34 -4.28 4.43 4.51
CA SER A 34 -5.66 4.70 4.89
C SER A 34 -6.01 4.02 6.21
N THR A 35 -6.95 4.59 6.96
CA THR A 35 -7.66 3.81 7.98
C THR A 35 -8.65 2.83 7.31
N PRO A 36 -9.15 1.81 8.03
CA PRO A 36 -10.22 0.94 7.53
C PRO A 36 -11.47 1.69 7.04
N GLN A 37 -11.77 2.85 7.63
CA GLN A 37 -12.91 3.68 7.24
C GLN A 37 -12.64 4.50 5.97
N GLN A 38 -11.36 4.75 5.64
CA GLN A 38 -10.96 5.57 4.49
C GLN A 38 -10.68 4.74 3.23
N VAL A 39 -10.20 3.51 3.37
CA VAL A 39 -9.58 2.71 2.28
C VAL A 39 -10.47 2.52 1.05
N LEU A 40 -11.80 2.48 1.22
CA LEU A 40 -12.72 2.31 0.10
C LEU A 40 -12.75 3.52 -0.85
N GLY A 41 -12.42 4.73 -0.38
CA GLY A 41 -12.34 5.92 -1.23
C GLY A 41 -11.23 5.77 -2.28
N PRO A 42 -9.95 5.71 -1.85
CA PRO A 42 -8.83 5.51 -2.77
C PRO A 42 -8.94 4.24 -3.61
N ALA A 43 -9.43 3.13 -3.05
CA ALA A 43 -9.65 1.88 -3.80
C ALA A 43 -10.59 2.08 -5.01
N ASN A 44 -11.69 2.80 -4.82
CA ASN A 44 -12.68 3.01 -5.88
C ASN A 44 -12.30 4.11 -6.87
N GLU A 45 -11.46 5.06 -6.45
CA GLU A 45 -11.02 6.21 -7.25
C GLU A 45 -9.81 5.87 -8.13
N PHE A 46 -8.76 5.25 -7.56
CA PHE A 46 -7.50 5.03 -8.26
C PHE A 46 -7.32 3.60 -8.78
N TYR A 47 -8.01 2.62 -8.18
CA TYR A 47 -7.72 1.20 -8.39
C TYR A 47 -8.89 0.40 -8.98
N ARG A 48 -9.91 1.08 -9.49
CA ARG A 48 -11.11 0.44 -10.05
C ARG A 48 -10.76 -0.51 -11.20
N GLY A 49 -11.23 -1.76 -11.10
CA GLY A 49 -11.08 -2.77 -12.14
C GLY A 49 -9.74 -3.51 -12.16
N ARG A 50 -8.80 -3.14 -11.28
CA ARG A 50 -7.56 -3.90 -11.03
C ARG A 50 -7.88 -5.17 -10.22
N SER A 51 -7.26 -6.28 -10.60
CA SER A 51 -7.39 -7.58 -9.89
C SER A 51 -6.08 -8.09 -9.30
N ASP A 52 -5.01 -7.34 -9.51
CA ASP A 52 -3.62 -7.62 -9.14
C ASP A 52 -3.20 -6.80 -7.91
N LEU A 53 -4.11 -6.64 -6.94
CA LEU A 53 -3.90 -5.84 -5.75
C LEU A 53 -3.95 -6.67 -4.47
N VAL A 54 -3.15 -6.25 -3.49
CA VAL A 54 -3.20 -6.75 -2.11
C VAL A 54 -3.44 -5.59 -1.15
N LEU A 55 -4.00 -5.93 0.02
CA LEU A 55 -4.18 -4.99 1.12
C LEU A 55 -3.17 -5.32 2.22
N LEU A 56 -2.17 -4.46 2.38
CA LEU A 56 -1.20 -4.59 3.46
C LEU A 56 -1.80 -4.02 4.74
N VAL A 57 -1.73 -4.82 5.82
CA VAL A 57 -2.22 -4.45 7.14
C VAL A 57 -1.01 -4.14 8.02
N ILE A 58 -0.85 -2.88 8.39
CA ILE A 58 0.33 -2.39 9.10
C ILE A 58 -0.07 -2.06 10.54
N ASP A 59 0.71 -2.55 11.50
CA ASP A 59 0.61 -2.11 12.88
C ASP A 59 1.45 -0.83 13.09
N PRO A 60 0.83 0.35 13.22
CA PRO A 60 1.55 1.60 13.40
C PRO A 60 2.31 1.68 14.74
N ALA A 61 2.05 0.78 15.68
CA ALA A 61 2.84 0.70 16.91
C ALA A 61 4.23 0.07 16.70
N GLN A 62 4.50 -0.51 15.53
CA GLN A 62 5.77 -1.14 15.16
C GLN A 62 6.52 -0.39 14.05
N LEU A 63 6.09 0.84 13.73
CA LEU A 63 6.76 1.72 12.77
C LEU A 63 7.90 2.51 13.40
#